data_AF-M0LCM3-F1
#
_entry.id   AF-M0LCM3-F1
#
_cell.length_a   1.000
_cell.length_b   1.000
_cell.length_c   1.000
_cell.angle_alpha   90.00
_cell.angle_beta   90.00
_cell.angle_gamma   90.00
#
_symmetry.space_group_name_H-M   'P 1'
#
loop_
_entity.id
_entity.type
_entity.pdbx_description
1 polymer ?
#
loop_
_entity_poly.entity_id
_entity_poly.type
_entity_poly.pdbx_seq_one_letter_code
_entity_poly.pdbx_strand_id
1 'polypeptide(L)'
;MRRGEREVATDGGTELGPTTHDVVLEVVDDLQGDDRPGAPIGDVIEQTLEETEVRAQAVLETVNWQLNEGRVYQTTRGRLRRTDQVMDLDFGEGDDVQEVNDRD
;
A
#
# COMPACT_ATOMS: atom_id res chain seq x y z
N MET A 1 -30.86 -23.04 11.82
CA MET A 1 -29.71 -23.89 11.47
C MET A 1 -28.50 -22.98 11.40
N ARG A 2 -27.45 -23.27 12.17
CA ARG A 2 -26.29 -22.39 12.34
C ARG A 2 -25.29 -22.59 11.20
N ARG A 3 -24.78 -21.45 10.73
CA ARG A 3 -23.57 -21.13 9.96
C ARG A 3 -22.58 -22.29 9.80
N GLY A 4 -22.25 -22.60 8.54
CA GLY A 4 -21.15 -23.50 8.20
C GLY A 4 -19.83 -22.91 8.70
N GLU A 5 -19.19 -23.66 9.59
CA GLU A 5 -17.86 -23.40 10.12
C GLU A 5 -16.84 -23.69 9.01
N ARG A 6 -16.03 -22.70 8.63
CA ARG A 6 -14.84 -22.95 7.81
C ARG A 6 -13.72 -23.41 8.74
N GLU A 7 -13.36 -24.69 8.61
CA GLU A 7 -12.16 -25.29 9.21
C GLU A 7 -10.90 -24.54 8.77
N VAL A 8 -9.98 -24.31 9.71
CA VAL A 8 -8.66 -23.72 9.46
C VAL A 8 -7.63 -24.84 9.52
N ALA A 9 -6.94 -25.09 8.40
CA ALA A 9 -6.02 -26.21 8.22
C ALA A 9 -4.65 -25.98 8.89
N THR A 10 -4.07 -27.07 9.40
CA THR A 10 -2.73 -27.13 10.00
C THR A 10 -1.69 -27.69 9.02
N ASP A 11 -0.57 -26.97 8.90
CA ASP A 11 0.75 -27.35 8.34
C ASP A 11 0.80 -28.21 7.05
N GLY A 12 1.00 -27.53 5.90
CA GLY A 12 1.38 -28.17 4.64
C GLY A 12 1.17 -27.25 3.44
N GLY A 13 2.08 -26.30 3.20
CA GLY A 13 1.98 -25.37 2.07
C GLY A 13 0.79 -24.42 2.21
N THR A 14 0.58 -23.87 3.40
CA THR A 14 -0.50 -22.92 3.66
C THR A 14 -0.28 -21.70 2.76
N GLU A 15 -1.10 -21.54 1.73
CA GLU A 15 -1.41 -20.23 1.18
C GLU A 15 -1.91 -19.42 2.38
N LEU A 16 -1.02 -18.67 3.01
CA LEU A 16 -1.37 -17.73 4.04
C LEU A 16 -2.43 -16.84 3.40
N GLY A 17 -3.65 -16.84 3.95
CA GLY A 17 -4.69 -15.93 3.50
C GLY A 17 -4.15 -14.49 3.49
N PRO A 18 -4.77 -13.60 2.70
CA PRO A 18 -4.26 -12.24 2.52
C PRO A 18 -4.02 -11.57 3.88
N THR A 19 -2.83 -10.99 4.04
CA THR A 19 -2.50 -10.28 5.27
C THR A 19 -3.27 -8.97 5.32
N THR A 20 -3.41 -8.33 6.50
CA THR A 20 -3.98 -6.97 6.58
C THR A 20 -3.27 -5.99 5.65
N HIS A 21 -1.98 -6.20 5.35
CA HIS A 21 -1.24 -5.38 4.41
C HIS A 21 -1.75 -5.56 2.97
N ASP A 22 -2.00 -6.80 2.57
CA ASP A 22 -2.49 -7.14 1.24
C ASP A 22 -3.91 -6.60 1.06
N VAL A 23 -4.79 -6.79 2.06
CA VAL A 23 -6.16 -6.26 2.05
C VAL A 23 -6.17 -4.73 1.92
N VAL A 24 -5.33 -4.01 2.67
CA VAL A 24 -5.25 -2.54 2.54
C VAL A 24 -4.84 -2.13 1.12
N LEU A 25 -3.90 -2.84 0.49
CA LEU A 25 -3.47 -2.53 -0.88
C LEU A 25 -4.57 -2.80 -1.90
N GLU A 26 -5.28 -3.91 -1.76
CA GLU A 26 -6.42 -4.29 -2.60
C GLU A 26 -7.55 -3.25 -2.49
N VAL A 27 -7.93 -2.88 -1.27
CA VAL A 27 -8.95 -1.84 -1.02
C VAL A 27 -8.53 -0.48 -1.58
N VAL A 28 -7.26 -0.09 -1.47
CA VAL A 28 -6.77 1.14 -2.10
C VAL A 28 -6.90 1.06 -3.62
N ASP A 29 -6.59 -0.08 -4.24
CA ASP A 29 -6.67 -0.28 -5.68
C ASP A 29 -8.12 -0.20 -6.19
N ASP A 30 -9.05 -0.84 -5.49
CA ASP A 30 -10.48 -0.82 -5.81
C ASP A 30 -11.09 0.59 -5.67
N LEU A 31 -10.69 1.33 -4.63
CA LEU A 31 -11.24 2.64 -4.34
C LEU A 31 -10.55 3.78 -5.09
N GLN A 32 -9.28 3.61 -5.51
CA GLN A 32 -8.54 4.71 -6.12
C GLN A 32 -9.14 5.12 -7.46
N GLY A 33 -9.56 4.16 -8.31
CA GLY A 33 -10.05 4.38 -9.67
C GLY A 33 -9.13 5.21 -10.57
N ASP A 34 -9.29 5.14 -11.89
CA ASP A 34 -8.40 5.87 -12.81
C ASP A 34 -8.63 7.39 -12.78
N ASP A 35 -9.91 7.82 -12.77
CA ASP A 35 -10.32 9.22 -12.90
C ASP A 35 -10.47 9.98 -11.56
N ARG A 36 -10.19 9.32 -10.43
CA ARG A 36 -10.32 9.92 -9.10
C ARG A 36 -8.94 10.33 -8.57
N PRO A 37 -8.88 11.35 -7.70
CA PRO A 37 -7.63 11.78 -7.07
C PRO A 37 -7.04 10.71 -6.13
N GLY A 38 -7.67 9.56 -5.91
CA GLY A 38 -7.23 8.51 -5.00
C GLY A 38 -8.32 8.09 -4.01
N ALA A 39 -8.09 6.95 -3.36
CA ALA A 39 -8.97 6.32 -2.38
C ALA A 39 -9.04 7.16 -1.09
N PRO A 40 -10.23 7.55 -0.60
CA PRO A 40 -10.34 8.22 0.69
C PRO A 40 -9.82 7.34 1.84
N ILE A 41 -8.96 7.89 2.70
CA ILE A 41 -8.37 7.12 3.83
C ILE A 41 -9.47 6.55 4.74
N GLY A 42 -10.54 7.30 4.97
CA GLY A 42 -11.66 6.84 5.80
C GLY A 42 -12.30 5.57 5.22
N ASP A 43 -12.67 5.62 3.95
CA ASP A 43 -13.29 4.51 3.21
C ASP A 43 -12.36 3.29 3.16
N VAL A 44 -11.04 3.51 2.97
CA VAL A 44 -10.04 2.43 3.00
C VAL A 44 -10.03 1.72 4.36
N ILE A 45 -10.06 2.48 5.46
CA ILE A 45 -10.07 1.91 6.82
C ILE A 45 -11.38 1.17 7.07
N GLU A 46 -12.51 1.77 6.73
CA GLU A 46 -13.84 1.19 6.93
C GLU A 46 -13.97 -0.13 6.18
N GLN A 47 -13.64 -0.16 4.89
CA GLN A 47 -13.73 -1.37 4.07
C GLN A 47 -12.73 -2.44 4.54
N THR A 48 -11.49 -2.07 4.91
CA THR A 48 -10.53 -3.04 5.48
C THR A 48 -11.06 -3.68 6.77
N LEU A 49 -11.79 -2.93 7.60
CA LEU A 49 -12.40 -3.46 8.83
C LEU A 49 -13.62 -4.36 8.56
N GLU A 50 -14.30 -4.19 7.44
CA GLU A 50 -15.36 -5.10 7.00
C GLU A 50 -14.80 -6.44 6.49
N GLU A 51 -13.58 -6.40 5.92
CA GLU A 51 -12.92 -7.56 5.32
C GLU A 51 -11.98 -8.31 6.29
N THR A 52 -11.67 -7.73 7.45
CA THR A 52 -10.74 -8.31 8.43
C THR A 52 -11.29 -8.27 9.86
N GLU A 53 -10.84 -9.20 10.71
CA GLU A 53 -11.20 -9.21 12.14
C GLU A 53 -10.24 -8.37 13.01
N VAL A 54 -9.37 -7.56 12.40
CA VAL A 54 -8.39 -6.76 13.14
C VAL A 54 -9.02 -5.48 13.70
N ARG A 55 -8.36 -4.90 14.70
CA ARG A 55 -8.80 -3.63 15.30
C ARG A 55 -8.47 -2.46 14.38
N ALA A 56 -9.30 -1.41 14.44
CA ALA A 56 -9.07 -0.14 13.73
C ALA A 56 -7.66 0.42 13.92
N GLN A 57 -7.09 0.31 15.12
CA GLN A 57 -5.71 0.75 15.37
C GLN A 57 -4.68 -0.02 14.53
N ALA A 58 -4.83 -1.33 14.37
CA ALA A 58 -3.92 -2.14 13.56
C ALA A 58 -4.03 -1.79 12.06
N VAL A 59 -5.24 -1.49 11.58
CA VAL A 59 -5.45 -1.01 10.20
C VAL A 59 -4.77 0.34 10.00
N LEU A 60 -4.94 1.27 10.93
CA LEU A 60 -4.28 2.59 10.89
C LEU A 60 -2.75 2.47 10.90
N GLU A 61 -2.20 1.61 11.75
CA GLU A 61 -0.77 1.31 11.80
C GLU A 61 -0.29 0.71 10.47
N THR A 62 -1.07 -0.17 9.87
CA THR A 62 -0.78 -0.78 8.57
C THR A 62 -0.77 0.27 7.44
N VAL A 63 -1.78 1.13 7.37
CA VAL A 63 -1.83 2.24 6.39
C VAL A 63 -0.63 3.17 6.56
N ASN A 64 -0.28 3.53 7.80
CA ASN A 64 0.88 4.37 8.08
C ASN A 64 2.19 3.68 7.71
N TRP A 65 2.31 2.38 7.98
CA TRP A 65 3.47 1.59 7.58
C TRP A 65 3.62 1.57 6.06
N GLN A 66 2.53 1.36 5.30
CA GLN A 66 2.58 1.35 3.83
C GLN A 66 2.91 2.72 3.22
N LEU A 67 2.49 3.81 3.87
CA LEU A 67 2.92 5.16 3.50
C LEU A 67 4.42 5.34 3.69
N ASN A 68 4.97 4.86 4.80
CA ASN A 68 6.41 4.97 5.09
C ASN A 68 7.26 4.09 4.17
N GLU A 69 6.77 2.91 3.81
CA GLU A 69 7.41 2.01 2.85
C GLU A 69 7.23 2.44 1.39
N GLY A 70 6.48 3.52 1.14
CA GLY A 70 6.21 4.01 -0.20
C GLY A 70 5.37 3.06 -1.05
N ARG A 71 4.66 2.10 -0.45
CA ARG A 71 3.72 1.20 -1.16
C ARG A 71 2.45 1.91 -1.58
N VAL A 72 2.05 2.92 -0.81
CA VAL A 72 0.99 3.88 -1.14
C VAL A 72 1.51 5.28 -0.88
N TYR A 73 0.93 6.28 -1.54
CA TYR A 73 1.27 7.69 -1.34
C TYR A 73 0.00 8.54 -1.22
N GLN A 74 0.11 9.68 -0.54
CA GLN A 74 -0.98 10.65 -0.49
C GLN A 74 -0.92 11.61 -1.67
N THR A 75 -1.93 11.57 -2.53
CA THR A 75 -2.08 12.50 -3.66
C THR A 75 -2.54 13.87 -3.21
N THR A 76 -3.47 13.89 -2.26
CA THR A 76 -4.08 15.06 -1.63
C THR A 76 -4.45 14.69 -0.20
N ARG A 77 -4.77 15.69 0.62
CA ARG A 77 -5.09 15.46 2.03
C ARG A 77 -6.21 14.42 2.18
N GLY A 78 -5.88 13.31 2.83
CA GLY A 78 -6.84 12.25 3.13
C GLY A 78 -7.15 11.30 1.98
N ARG A 79 -6.34 11.27 0.91
CA ARG A 79 -6.51 10.35 -0.23
C ARG A 79 -5.23 9.59 -0.54
N LEU A 80 -5.36 8.28 -0.73
CA LEU A 80 -4.27 7.34 -1.03
C LEU A 80 -4.31 6.91 -2.49
N ARG A 81 -3.13 6.68 -3.07
CA ARG A 81 -2.97 5.87 -4.28
C ARG A 81 -1.90 4.81 -4.05
N ARG A 82 -2.05 3.70 -4.75
CA ARG A 82 -1.01 2.67 -4.81
C ARG A 82 0.18 3.19 -5.60
N THR A 83 1.37 2.94 -5.11
CA THR A 83 2.58 3.18 -5.88
C THR A 83 2.74 2.02 -6.85
N ASP A 84 2.42 2.23 -8.11
CA ASP A 84 2.83 1.31 -9.16
C ASP A 84 4.36 1.34 -9.24
N GLN A 85 5.04 0.19 -9.15
CA GLN A 85 6.50 0.09 -9.21
C GLN A 85 7.09 0.45 -10.60
N VAL A 86 6.42 1.31 -11.38
CA VAL A 86 6.92 1.84 -12.65
C VAL A 86 7.57 3.23 -12.46
N MET A 87 8.11 3.49 -11.27
CA MET A 87 9.24 4.41 -11.17
C MET A 87 10.51 3.58 -11.34
N ASP A 88 10.79 3.19 -12.59
CA ASP A 88 12.17 3.21 -13.06
C ASP A 88 12.62 4.65 -12.81
N LEU A 89 13.20 4.89 -11.65
CA LEU A 89 14.01 6.07 -11.40
C LEU A 89 15.24 5.89 -12.30
N ASP A 90 15.06 6.23 -13.57
CA ASP A 90 16.11 6.77 -14.41
C ASP A 90 16.59 8.02 -13.69
N PHE A 91 17.43 7.81 -12.67
CA PHE A 91 18.37 8.81 -12.24
C PHE A 91 19.23 9.04 -13.46
N GLY A 92 18.80 9.99 -14.28
CA GLY A 92 19.59 10.49 -15.39
C GLY A 92 21.01 10.64 -14.87
N GLU A 93 21.90 9.86 -15.48
CA GLU A 93 23.32 9.83 -15.22
C GLU A 93 23.85 11.22 -15.55
N GLY A 94 23.71 12.12 -14.57
CA GLY A 94 24.28 13.46 -14.57
C GLY A 94 25.76 13.33 -14.30
N ASP A 95 26.46 12.71 -15.24
CA ASP A 95 27.91 12.75 -15.37
C ASP A 95 28.30 14.16 -15.84
N ASP A 96 28.17 15.13 -14.93
CA ASP A 96 28.73 16.48 -15.09
C ASP A 96 29.34 16.89 -13.74
N VAL A 97 30.25 16.05 -13.23
CA VAL A 97 31.33 16.55 -12.37
C VAL A 97 32.26 17.36 -13.27
N GLN A 98 32.02 18.68 -13.35
CA GLN A 98 33.01 19.61 -13.87
C GLN A 98 34.26 19.51 -13.00
N GLU A 99 35.25 18.79 -13.51
CA GLU A 99 36.63 18.80 -13.07
C GLU A 99 37.17 20.24 -13.18
N VAL A 100 37.08 21.00 -12.09
CA VAL A 100 37.84 22.24 -11.94
C VAL A 100 39.26 21.87 -11.55
N ASN A 101 40.03 21.38 -12.53
CA ASN A 101 41.48 21.32 -12.42
C ASN A 101 42.14 22.45 -13.21
N ASP A 102 43.02 23.12 -12.45
CA ASP A 102 44.27 23.75 -12.87
C ASP A 102 44.26 25.11 -13.60
N ARG A 103 44.78 26.08 -12.82
CA ARG A 103 45.86 27.03 -13.14
C ARG A 103 45.53 28.28 -13.98
N ASP A 104 45.61 29.42 -13.30
CA ASP A 104 46.70 30.40 -13.47
C ASP A 104 46.87 31.28 -12.21
#